data_AF-A0AA43S6K0-F1
#
_entry.id   AF-A0AA43S6K0-F1
#
_cell.length_a   1.000
_cell.length_b   1.000
_cell.length_c   1.000
_cell.angle_alpha   90.00
_cell.angle_beta   90.00
_cell.angle_gamma   90.00
#
_symmetry.space_group_name_H-M   'P 1'
#
loop_
_entity.id
_entity.type
_entity.pdbx_description
1 polymer ?
#
loop_
_entity_poly.entity_id
_entity_poly.type
_entity_poly.pdbx_seq_one_letter_code
_entity_poly.pdbx_strand_id
1 'polypeptide(L)'
;MPEYLICKVDPYDAEIASYVVDPLGSFPPLPFGYLNPGWVTFLAEMLEPDDEMWSFFIPKGSECGKHRFAASSDIRGYAKVRNGEILGEFITECD
;
A
#
# COMPACT_ATOMS: atom_id res chain seq x y z
N MET A 1 7.21 9.95 12.82
CA MET A 1 6.64 9.41 11.58
C MET A 1 7.75 8.69 10.83
N PRO A 2 7.48 7.52 10.25
CA PRO A 2 8.44 6.80 9.41
C PRO A 2 8.87 7.65 8.21
N GLU A 3 10.18 7.67 7.91
CA GLU A 3 10.79 8.56 6.90
C GLU A 3 10.38 8.25 5.44
N TYR A 4 9.76 7.10 5.19
CA TYR A 4 9.35 6.61 3.86
C TYR A 4 7.87 6.85 3.54
N LEU A 5 7.09 7.38 4.48
CA LEU A 5 5.69 7.77 4.20
C LEU A 5 5.69 9.07 3.41
N ILE A 6 5.05 9.07 2.24
CA ILE A 6 5.04 10.22 1.33
C ILE A 6 3.85 11.13 1.62
N CYS A 7 2.64 10.58 1.49
CA CYS A 7 1.40 11.34 1.66
C CYS A 7 0.26 10.47 2.17
N LYS A 8 -0.69 11.10 2.87
CA LYS A 8 -1.98 10.50 3.20
C LYS A 8 -2.76 10.26 1.92
N VAL A 9 -3.41 9.12 1.84
CA VAL A 9 -4.21 8.71 0.68
C VAL A 9 -5.56 8.22 1.16
N ASP A 10 -6.63 8.59 0.46
CA ASP A 10 -7.94 8.02 0.67
C ASP A 10 -8.03 6.63 -0.01
N PRO A 11 -8.52 5.58 0.66
CA PRO A 11 -8.76 4.27 0.05
C PRO A 11 -9.48 4.33 -1.29
N TYR A 12 -10.46 5.21 -1.43
CA TYR A 12 -11.23 5.39 -2.64
C TYR A 12 -10.39 5.95 -3.80
N ASP A 13 -9.54 6.95 -3.51
CA ASP A 13 -8.63 7.52 -4.51
C ASP A 13 -7.59 6.48 -4.95
N ALA A 14 -7.09 5.66 -4.01
CA ALA A 14 -6.16 4.58 -4.30
C ALA A 14 -6.78 3.50 -5.20
N GLU A 15 -8.04 3.13 -4.95
CA GLU A 15 -8.78 2.17 -5.77
C GLU A 15 -9.01 2.67 -7.19
N ILE A 16 -9.41 3.93 -7.36
CA ILE A 16 -9.62 4.55 -8.68
C ILE A 16 -8.31 4.59 -9.47
N ALA A 17 -7.22 5.02 -8.83
CA ALA A 17 -5.91 5.10 -9.47
C ALA A 17 -5.35 3.73 -9.86
N SER A 18 -5.74 2.67 -9.14
CA SER A 18 -5.20 1.31 -9.30
C SER A 18 -6.13 0.37 -10.06
N TYR A 19 -7.16 0.93 -10.69
CA TYR A 19 -8.13 0.17 -11.46
C TYR A 19 -7.49 -0.35 -12.74
N VAL A 20 -7.30 -1.67 -12.83
CA VAL A 20 -6.73 -2.31 -14.02
C VAL A 20 -7.86 -2.56 -15.01
N VAL A 21 -7.92 -1.75 -16.07
CA VAL A 21 -8.83 -1.99 -17.19
C VAL A 21 -8.21 -3.07 -18.08
N ASP A 22 -8.76 -4.27 -18.03
CA ASP A 22 -8.40 -5.34 -18.97
C ASP A 22 -9.07 -5.06 -20.33
N PRO A 23 -8.31 -4.72 -21.39
CA PRO A 23 -8.87 -4.42 -22.69
C PRO A 23 -9.55 -5.63 -23.35
N LEU A 24 -9.26 -6.85 -22.88
CA LEU A 24 -9.85 -8.08 -23.40
C LEU A 24 -11.06 -8.56 -22.56
N GLY A 25 -11.37 -7.91 -21.43
CA GLY A 25 -12.50 -8.27 -20.56
C GLY A 25 -12.43 -9.69 -20.00
N SER A 26 -11.24 -10.28 -19.92
CA SER A 26 -10.98 -11.60 -19.37
C SER A 26 -11.03 -11.62 -17.85
N PHE A 27 -10.85 -10.47 -17.20
CA PHE A 27 -10.91 -10.33 -15.74
C PHE A 27 -11.90 -9.26 -15.29
N PRO A 28 -12.55 -9.46 -14.14
CA PRO A 28 -13.38 -8.42 -13.55
C PRO A 28 -12.49 -7.20 -13.27
N PRO A 29 -13.00 -5.99 -13.56
CA PRO A 29 -12.23 -4.78 -13.32
C PRO A 29 -12.19 -4.55 -11.81
N LEU A 30 -11.07 -4.93 -11.19
CA LEU A 30 -10.85 -4.83 -9.75
C LEU A 30 -9.64 -3.93 -9.48
N PRO A 31 -9.69 -3.07 -8.44
CA PRO A 31 -8.52 -2.31 -8.04
C PRO A 31 -7.42 -3.28 -7.60
N PHE A 32 -6.19 -3.02 -8.06
CA PHE A 32 -5.01 -3.85 -7.83
C PHE A 32 -5.07 -5.27 -8.43
N GLY A 33 -6.04 -5.58 -9.29
CA GLY A 33 -6.11 -6.86 -10.02
C GLY A 33 -6.02 -8.09 -9.11
N TYR A 34 -4.97 -8.91 -9.26
CA TYR A 34 -4.73 -10.11 -8.44
C TYR A 34 -4.49 -9.79 -6.96
N LEU A 35 -4.02 -8.59 -6.62
CA LEU A 35 -3.78 -8.17 -5.24
C LEU A 35 -5.06 -7.66 -4.56
N ASN A 36 -6.18 -7.56 -5.28
CA ASN A 36 -7.47 -7.10 -4.75
C ASN A 36 -7.90 -7.82 -3.45
N PRO A 37 -7.77 -9.15 -3.31
CA PRO A 37 -8.13 -9.82 -2.06
C PRO A 37 -7.29 -9.34 -0.87
N GLY A 38 -5.98 -9.11 -1.08
CA GLY A 38 -5.09 -8.56 -0.04
C GLY A 38 -5.43 -7.12 0.30
N TRP A 39 -5.83 -6.32 -0.70
CA TRP A 39 -6.31 -4.96 -0.49
C TRP A 39 -7.60 -4.92 0.35
N VAL A 40 -8.57 -5.78 0.05
CA VAL A 40 -9.81 -5.89 0.83
C VAL A 40 -9.52 -6.29 2.27
N THR A 41 -8.60 -7.23 2.50
CA THR A 41 -8.16 -7.59 3.86
C THR A 41 -7.48 -6.41 4.57
N PHE A 42 -6.59 -5.70 3.88
CA PHE A 42 -5.90 -4.52 4.41
C PHE A 42 -6.90 -3.44 4.86
N LEU A 43 -7.92 -3.15 4.05
CA LEU A 43 -8.97 -2.20 4.42
C LEU A 43 -9.90 -2.73 5.51
N ALA A 44 -10.23 -4.02 5.52
CA ALA A 44 -11.06 -4.62 6.56
C ALA A 44 -10.43 -4.54 7.95
N GLU A 45 -9.10 -4.41 8.03
CA GLU A 45 -8.39 -4.20 9.29
C GLU A 45 -8.38 -2.72 9.73
N MET A 46 -8.78 -1.77 8.88
CA MET A 46 -8.94 -0.35 9.21
C MET A 46 -10.32 -0.06 9.81
N LEU A 47 -10.55 -0.54 11.04
CA LEU A 47 -11.86 -0.45 11.72
C LEU A 47 -12.01 0.79 12.60
N GLU A 48 -10.91 1.47 12.96
CA GLU A 48 -10.94 2.60 13.88
C GLU A 48 -10.92 3.94 13.12
N PRO A 49 -11.62 4.98 13.63
CA PRO A 49 -11.69 6.29 12.97
C PRO A 49 -10.35 7.03 12.90
N ASP A 50 -9.39 6.66 13.76
CA ASP A 50 -8.01 7.20 13.76
C ASP A 50 -7.05 6.42 12.85
N ASP A 51 -7.55 5.42 12.11
CA ASP A 51 -6.76 4.72 11.11
C ASP A 51 -6.55 5.60 9.89
N GLU A 52 -5.29 5.95 9.62
CA GLU A 52 -4.86 6.69 8.45
C GLU A 52 -4.21 5.75 7.45
N MET A 53 -4.47 5.98 6.17
CA MET A 53 -3.74 5.29 5.10
C MET A 53 -2.72 6.25 4.47
N TRP A 54 -1.51 5.76 4.29
CA TRP A 54 -0.39 6.51 3.73
C TRP A 54 0.22 5.74 2.57
N SER A 55 0.59 6.44 1.49
CA SER A 55 1.46 5.85 0.47
C SER A 55 2.91 5.88 0.94
N PHE A 56 3.67 4.86 0.57
CA PHE A 56 5.11 4.81 0.81
C PHE A 56 5.89 4.42 -0.44
N PHE A 57 7.13 4.90 -0.48
CA PHE A 57 8.11 4.51 -1.47
C PHE A 57 9.44 4.30 -0.78
N ILE A 58 10.02 3.13 -0.99
CA ILE A 58 11.34 2.78 -0.47
C ILE A 58 12.22 2.48 -1.69
N PRO A 59 13.19 3.35 -2.00
CA PRO A 59 14.10 3.08 -3.10
C PRO A 59 15.06 1.94 -2.73
N LYS A 60 15.50 1.21 -3.75
CA LYS A 60 16.49 0.15 -3.61
C LYS A 60 17.73 0.63 -2.85
N GLY A 61 18.16 -0.18 -1.88
CA GLY A 61 19.32 0.11 -1.04
C GLY A 61 19.03 1.00 0.16
N SER A 62 17.81 1.54 0.31
CA SER A 62 17.40 2.21 1.54
C SER A 62 17.19 1.20 2.67
N GLU A 63 17.73 1.51 3.84
CA GLU A 63 17.49 0.73 5.06
C GLU A 63 16.09 1.03 5.61
N CYS A 64 15.21 0.04 5.60
CA CYS A 64 13.84 0.18 6.09
C CYS A 64 13.48 -0.89 7.13
N GLY A 65 12.43 -0.61 7.90
CA GLY A 65 11.90 -1.51 8.94
C GLY A 65 12.73 -1.59 10.22
N LYS A 66 12.22 -2.36 11.19
CA LYS A 66 12.79 -2.47 12.56
C LYS A 66 14.23 -3.03 12.60
N HIS A 67 14.59 -3.78 11.56
CA HIS A 67 15.89 -4.43 11.42
C HIS A 67 16.82 -3.75 10.41
N ARG A 68 16.42 -2.61 9.82
CA ARG A 68 17.20 -1.87 8.82
C ARG A 68 17.70 -2.75 7.67
N PHE A 69 16.83 -3.61 7.15
CA PHE A 69 17.19 -4.35 5.95
C PHE A 69 17.21 -3.38 4.78
N ALA A 70 18.28 -3.41 3.99
CA ALA A 70 18.33 -2.68 2.75
C ALA A 70 17.29 -3.28 1.79
N ALA A 71 16.41 -2.44 1.26
CA ALA A 71 15.45 -2.87 0.25
C ALA A 71 16.21 -3.44 -0.95
N SER A 72 15.92 -4.69 -1.32
CA SER A 72 16.57 -5.35 -2.47
C SER A 72 16.20 -4.70 -3.80
N SER A 73 15.10 -3.95 -3.81
CA SER A 73 14.43 -3.37 -4.96
C SER A 73 13.63 -2.14 -4.58
N ASP A 74 13.08 -1.44 -5.57
CA ASP A 74 12.14 -0.35 -5.34
C ASP A 74 10.81 -0.93 -4.86
N ILE A 75 10.38 -0.54 -3.65
CA ILE A 75 9.15 -1.03 -3.02
C ILE A 75 8.15 0.12 -2.94
N ARG A 76 6.94 -0.11 -3.42
CA ARG A 76 5.81 0.82 -3.31
C ARG A 76 4.61 0.14 -2.69
N GLY A 77 3.83 0.91 -1.97
CA GLY A 77 2.62 0.39 -1.36
C GLY A 77 1.91 1.40 -0.48
N TYR A 78 1.00 0.86 0.32
CA TYR A 78 0.22 1.60 1.29
C TYR A 78 0.50 1.08 2.69
N ALA A 79 0.67 1.99 3.64
CA ALA A 79 0.84 1.69 5.05
C ALA A 79 -0.38 2.21 5.81
N LYS A 80 -0.87 1.39 6.72
CA LYS A 80 -1.89 1.77 7.69
C LYS A 80 -1.17 2.34 8.90
N VAL A 81 -1.52 3.55 9.30
CA VAL A 81 -0.88 4.30 10.39
C VAL A 81 -1.94 4.70 11.40
N ARG A 82 -1.70 4.42 12.67
CA ARG A 82 -2.54 4.88 13.78
C ARG A 82 -1.66 5.51 14.84
N ASN A 83 -1.95 6.73 15.27
CA ASN A 83 -1.15 7.44 16.28
C ASN A 83 0.35 7.52 15.95
N GLY A 84 0.71 7.50 14.65
CA GLY A 84 2.10 7.53 14.19
C GLY A 84 2.82 6.17 14.16
N GLU A 85 2.14 5.08 14.52
CA GLU A 85 2.63 3.71 14.41
C GLU A 85 2.07 3.02 13.16
N ILE A 86 2.91 2.27 12.45
CA ILE A 86 2.46 1.44 11.32
C ILE A 86 1.84 0.16 11.87
N LEU A 87 0.58 -0.09 11.49
CA LEU A 87 -0.18 -1.28 11.88
C LEU A 87 -0.13 -2.37 10.82
N GLY A 88 0.14 -2.02 9.57
CA GLY A 88 0.22 -2.97 8.46
C GLY A 88 0.67 -2.29 7.18
N GLU A 89 1.16 -3.10 6.24
CA GLU A 89 1.70 -2.65 4.95
C GLU A 89 1.10 -3.51 3.84
N PHE A 90 0.72 -2.88 2.75
CA PHE A 90 0.23 -3.51 1.53
C PHE A 90 1.15 -3.11 0.37
N ILE A 91 1.95 -4.05 -0.11
CA ILE A 91 2.93 -3.83 -1.17
C ILE A 91 2.25 -4.04 -2.52
N THR A 92 2.34 -3.04 -3.40
CA THR A 92 1.79 -3.09 -4.76
C THR A 92 2.85 -3.40 -5.81
N GLU A 93 4.07 -2.90 -5.63
CA GLU A 93 5.21 -3.12 -6.52
C GLU A 93 6.46 -3.44 -5.71
N CYS A 94 7.21 -4.44 -6.17
CA CYS A 94 8.54 -4.80 -5.71
C CYS A 94 9.30 -5.31 -6.96
N ASP A 95 10.21 -4.50 -7.50
CA ASP A 95 10.97 -4.82 -8.74
C ASP A 95 12.07 -5.88 -8.54
#